data_AF-A0A7X7I5N5-F1
#
_entry.id   AF-A0A7X7I5N5-F1
#
_cell.length_a   1.000
_cell.length_b   1.000
_cell.length_c   1.000
_cell.angle_alpha   90.00
_cell.angle_beta   90.00
_cell.angle_gamma   90.00
#
_symmetry.space_group_name_H-M   'P 1'
#
loop_
_entity.id
_entity.type
_entity.pdbx_description
1 polymer ?
#
loop_
_entity_poly.entity_id
_entity_poly.type
_entity_poly.pdbx_seq_one_letter_code
_entity_poly.pdbx_strand_id
1 'polypeptide(L)'
;MKSNETISIPDILLERYLLDELSPEDSLHVRNAIMQNDELESRLRMIKQSNEAVLNRYPPELFEIAIGEKAKKNKNLNRAYFQGGGCSFLALIVVAIIKYPAGVNDLDHVERIKGKTESLSIYKKLPDGYKRLEDQSVVSQGDIIQISYRVTEKLYGTILSVDGNGSVTLHFPENVNESTLLIHGSEHFLKTAYELDNAPEYERFFF
;
A
#
# COMPACT_ATOMS: atom_id res chain seq x y z
N MET A 1 30.95 14.13 -38.85
CA MET A 1 29.61 14.66 -38.51
C MET A 1 29.08 13.90 -37.31
N LYS A 2 29.11 14.51 -36.12
CA LYS A 2 28.45 14.00 -34.91
C LYS A 2 27.64 15.16 -34.35
N SER A 3 26.33 15.16 -34.58
CA SER A 3 25.34 16.15 -34.11
C SER A 3 23.97 15.61 -34.55
N ASN A 4 22.95 15.39 -33.74
CA ASN A 4 22.61 15.81 -32.38
C ASN A 4 21.99 14.59 -31.68
N GLU A 5 22.53 14.16 -30.54
CA GLU A 5 21.71 13.44 -29.58
C GLU A 5 20.90 14.51 -28.84
N THR A 6 19.64 14.69 -29.24
CA THR A 6 18.67 15.43 -28.45
C THR A 6 18.58 14.73 -27.10
N ILE A 7 19.23 15.30 -26.08
CA ILE A 7 19.14 14.83 -24.70
C ILE A 7 17.68 15.04 -24.28
N SER A 8 16.86 14.02 -24.48
CA SER A 8 15.46 14.03 -24.10
C SER A 8 15.39 13.89 -22.59
N ILE A 9 15.13 15.00 -21.89
CA ILE A 9 14.91 14.98 -20.43
C ILE A 9 13.54 14.29 -20.17
N PRO A 10 13.52 13.18 -19.40
CA PRO A 10 12.27 12.53 -19.02
C PRO A 10 11.40 13.41 -18.12
N ASP A 11 10.08 13.25 -18.18
CA ASP A 11 9.13 14.03 -17.37
C ASP A 11 9.38 13.90 -15.87
N ILE A 12 9.78 12.70 -15.40
CA ILE A 12 10.10 12.48 -13.99
C ILE A 12 11.22 13.40 -13.46
N LEU A 13 12.19 13.79 -14.30
CA LEU A 13 13.22 14.74 -13.90
C LEU A 13 12.68 16.18 -13.87
N LEU A 14 11.74 16.53 -14.75
CA LEU A 14 11.07 17.84 -14.73
C LEU A 14 10.15 17.98 -13.51
N GLU A 15 9.44 16.91 -13.13
CA GLU A 15 8.61 16.86 -11.92
C GLU A 15 9.46 17.00 -10.66
N ARG A 16 10.55 16.23 -10.54
CA ARG A 16 11.47 16.33 -9.40
C ARG A 16 12.17 17.68 -9.34
N TYR A 17 12.46 18.30 -10.49
CA TYR A 17 12.96 19.67 -10.56
C TYR A 17 11.93 20.67 -10.02
N LEU A 18 10.66 20.54 -10.39
CA LEU A 18 9.57 21.41 -9.90
C LEU A 18 9.34 21.30 -8.39
N LEU A 19 9.60 20.12 -7.82
CA LEU A 19 9.45 19.82 -6.39
C LEU A 19 10.72 20.10 -5.56
N ASP A 20 11.77 20.68 -6.16
CA ASP A 20 13.08 20.91 -5.52
C ASP A 20 13.72 19.62 -4.92
N GLU A 21 13.47 18.46 -5.54
CA GLU A 21 13.94 17.13 -5.09
C GLU A 21 15.21 16.63 -5.81
N LEU A 22 15.79 17.46 -6.67
CA LEU A 22 17.01 17.14 -7.40
C LEU A 22 18.27 17.58 -6.63
N SER A 23 19.38 16.89 -6.89
CA SER A 23 20.69 17.35 -6.43
C SER A 23 21.03 18.73 -7.06
N PRO A 24 21.91 19.54 -6.44
CA PRO A 24 22.29 20.84 -7.01
C PRO A 24 22.88 20.73 -8.43
N GLU A 25 23.60 19.66 -8.72
CA GLU A 25 24.19 19.38 -10.04
C GLU A 25 23.11 19.05 -11.07
N ASP A 26 22.19 18.15 -10.74
CA ASP A 26 21.08 17.77 -11.62
C ASP A 26 20.11 18.93 -11.87
N SER A 27 19.85 19.73 -10.84
CA SER A 27 19.01 20.93 -10.94
C SER A 27 19.61 21.95 -11.91
N LEU A 28 20.93 22.14 -11.88
CA LEU A 28 21.62 23.02 -12.82
C LEU A 28 21.58 22.47 -14.24
N HIS A 29 21.76 21.16 -14.42
CA HIS A 29 21.66 20.50 -15.71
C HIS A 29 20.26 20.65 -16.33
N VAL A 30 19.20 20.36 -15.56
CA VAL A 30 17.81 20.51 -16.01
C VAL A 30 17.48 21.96 -16.31
N ARG A 31 17.92 22.90 -15.46
CA ARG A 31 17.74 24.35 -15.69
C ARG A 31 18.37 24.80 -17.01
N ASN A 32 19.61 24.40 -17.27
CA ASN A 32 20.31 24.76 -18.50
C ASN A 32 19.62 24.18 -19.74
N ALA A 33 19.10 22.95 -19.64
CA ALA A 33 18.35 22.32 -20.72
C ALA A 33 17.01 23.01 -20.98
N ILE A 34 16.29 23.44 -19.94
CA ILE A 34 15.05 24.24 -20.08
C ILE A 34 15.34 25.57 -20.78
N MET A 35 16.44 26.25 -20.42
CA MET A 35 16.83 27.52 -21.06
C MET A 35 17.19 27.39 -22.54
N GLN A 36 17.55 26.19 -22.99
CA GLN A 36 17.96 25.92 -24.37
C GLN A 36 16.83 25.30 -25.21
N ASN A 37 15.72 24.90 -24.59
CA ASN A 37 14.66 24.16 -25.25
C ASN A 37 13.25 24.62 -24.81
N ASP A 38 12.61 25.39 -25.69
CA ASP A 38 11.24 25.90 -25.52
C ASP A 38 10.19 24.78 -25.35
N GLU A 39 10.46 23.57 -25.87
CA GLU A 39 9.58 22.40 -25.68
C GLU A 39 9.61 21.90 -24.22
N LEU A 40 10.78 21.89 -23.59
CA LEU A 40 10.92 21.51 -22.19
C LEU A 40 10.28 22.55 -21.27
N GLU A 41 10.40 23.83 -21.60
CA GLU A 41 9.69 24.89 -20.88
C GLU A 41 8.17 24.73 -21.01
N SER A 42 7.67 24.39 -22.19
CA SER A 42 6.25 24.14 -22.43
C SER A 42 5.74 22.91 -21.65
N ARG A 43 6.53 21.82 -21.60
CA ARG A 43 6.21 20.63 -20.78
C ARG A 43 6.18 20.94 -19.30
N LEU A 44 7.16 21.70 -18.79
CA LEU A 44 7.18 22.13 -17.39
C LEU A 44 5.93 22.98 -17.04
N ARG A 45 5.49 23.86 -17.94
CA ARG A 45 4.25 24.62 -17.77
C ARG A 45 3.01 23.73 -17.68
N MET A 46 2.91 22.69 -18.52
CA MET A 46 1.79 21.73 -18.45
C MET A 46 1.76 20.97 -17.12
N ILE A 47 2.92 20.51 -16.64
CA ILE A 47 3.04 19.82 -15.35
C ILE A 47 2.58 20.76 -14.21
N LYS A 48 3.01 22.02 -14.23
CA LYS A 48 2.61 23.01 -13.21
C LYS A 48 1.09 23.25 -13.21
N GLN A 49 0.47 23.39 -14.38
CA GLN A 49 -0.98 23.55 -14.51
C GLN A 49 -1.75 22.33 -14.01
N SER A 50 -1.26 21.13 -14.28
CA SER A 50 -1.83 19.89 -13.75
C SER A 50 -1.79 19.86 -12.21
N ASN A 51 -0.65 20.21 -11.62
CA ASN A 51 -0.49 20.28 -10.16
C ASN A 51 -1.46 21.30 -9.54
N GLU A 52 -1.60 22.49 -10.13
CA GLU A 52 -2.56 23.50 -9.68
C GLU A 52 -4.01 22.98 -9.78
N ALA A 53 -4.36 22.26 -10.84
CA ALA A 53 -5.69 21.65 -10.98
C ALA A 53 -5.98 20.59 -9.90
N VAL A 54 -4.97 19.77 -9.53
CA VAL A 54 -5.09 18.80 -8.44
C VAL A 54 -5.27 19.51 -7.09
N LEU A 55 -4.47 20.53 -6.81
CA LEU A 55 -4.57 21.30 -5.56
C LEU A 55 -5.91 22.03 -5.43
N ASN A 56 -6.44 22.56 -6.53
CA ASN A 56 -7.76 23.19 -6.55
C ASN A 56 -8.88 22.16 -6.32
N ARG A 57 -8.73 20.94 -6.86
CA ARG A 57 -9.70 19.85 -6.68
C ARG A 57 -9.65 19.26 -5.27
N TYR A 58 -8.47 19.25 -4.65
CA TYR A 58 -8.23 18.72 -3.31
C TYR A 58 -7.51 19.76 -2.42
N PRO A 59 -8.21 20.83 -1.99
CA PRO A 59 -7.61 21.87 -1.17
C PRO A 59 -7.03 21.32 0.14
N PRO A 60 -5.79 21.66 0.51
CA PRO A 60 -5.15 21.21 1.76
C PRO A 60 -5.96 21.52 3.02
N GLU A 61 -6.75 22.60 3.00
CA GLU A 61 -7.58 23.04 4.13
C GLU A 61 -8.67 22.03 4.49
N LEU A 62 -9.14 21.22 3.53
CA LEU A 62 -10.05 20.10 3.80
C LEU A 62 -9.42 19.04 4.70
N PHE A 63 -8.08 18.99 4.79
CA PHE A 63 -7.34 18.03 5.60
C PHE A 63 -6.85 18.61 6.93
N GLU A 64 -6.87 19.92 7.16
CA GLU A 64 -6.35 20.54 8.38
C GLU A 64 -7.15 20.19 9.64
N ILE A 65 -8.48 20.12 9.53
CA ILE A 65 -9.38 19.78 10.65
C ILE A 65 -9.07 18.36 11.17
N ALA A 66 -8.79 17.42 10.26
CA ALA A 66 -8.49 16.03 10.60
C ALA A 66 -7.09 15.82 11.22
N ILE A 67 -6.16 16.76 11.02
CA ILE A 67 -4.79 16.68 11.55
C ILE A 67 -4.70 17.32 12.95
N GLY A 68 -5.37 18.46 13.17
CA GLY A 68 -5.35 19.18 14.44
C GLY A 68 -5.90 18.37 15.62
N GLU A 69 -6.94 17.56 15.39
CA GLU A 69 -7.50 16.69 16.43
C GLU A 69 -6.60 15.49 16.76
N LYS A 70 -5.87 14.96 15.78
CA LYS A 70 -4.94 13.83 15.96
C LYS A 70 -3.64 14.24 16.67
N ALA A 71 -3.16 15.46 16.44
CA ALA A 71 -1.95 15.98 17.09
C ALA A 71 -2.10 16.18 18.62
N LYS A 72 -3.32 16.44 19.12
CA LYS A 72 -3.57 16.60 20.56
C LYS A 72 -3.70 15.27 21.29
N LYS A 73 -4.17 14.21 20.61
CA LYS A 73 -4.40 12.88 21.22
C LYS A 73 -3.10 12.08 21.43
N ASN A 74 -2.00 12.50 20.80
CA ASN A 74 -0.75 11.74 20.74
C ASN A 74 0.40 12.38 21.54
N LYS A 75 0.11 12.98 22.71
CA LYS A 75 1.15 13.53 23.61
C LYS A 75 1.67 12.54 24.66
N ASN A 76 1.13 11.32 24.73
CA ASN A 76 1.51 10.31 25.72
C ASN A 76 1.91 8.97 25.08
N LEU A 77 2.73 8.98 24.02
CA LEU A 77 3.40 7.77 23.56
C LEU A 77 4.91 7.97 23.51
N ASN A 78 5.57 7.07 24.22
CA ASN A 78 6.94 7.18 24.66
C ASN A 78 7.96 7.19 23.51
N ARG A 79 8.97 7.99 23.78
CA ARG A 79 10.25 8.16 23.10
C ARG A 79 11.01 6.83 23.04
N ALA A 80 10.95 6.11 21.93
CA ALA A 80 11.96 5.14 21.49
C ALA A 80 11.71 4.76 20.02
N TYR A 81 12.78 4.39 19.30
CA TYR A 81 12.83 4.05 17.87
C TYR A 81 12.99 5.24 16.91
N PHE A 82 14.03 6.02 17.16
CA PHE A 82 14.77 6.66 16.09
C PHE A 82 16.12 5.95 15.97
N GLN A 83 16.27 5.07 14.97
CA GLN A 83 17.54 4.73 14.32
C GLN A 83 17.29 3.71 13.18
N GLY A 84 17.77 4.06 11.98
CA GLY A 84 17.84 3.17 10.82
C GLY A 84 16.99 3.64 9.65
N GLY A 85 17.57 4.46 8.76
CA GLY A 85 16.91 4.98 7.57
C GLY A 85 16.67 3.92 6.50
N GLY A 86 15.63 4.18 5.69
CA GLY A 86 15.36 3.49 4.43
C GLY A 86 14.12 2.61 4.46
N CYS A 87 12.92 3.20 4.26
CA CYS A 87 11.72 2.56 3.70
C CYS A 87 10.56 3.58 3.61
N SER A 88 10.67 4.60 2.75
CA SER A 88 9.65 5.67 2.69
C SER A 88 8.70 5.62 1.48
N PHE A 89 8.63 4.53 0.71
CA PHE A 89 7.64 4.45 -0.39
C PHE A 89 6.59 3.33 -0.25
N LEU A 90 6.93 2.17 0.34
CA LEU A 90 5.93 1.10 0.52
C LEU A 90 4.92 1.38 1.65
N ALA A 91 5.32 2.15 2.67
CA ALA A 91 4.43 2.51 3.76
C ALA A 91 3.27 3.43 3.32
N LEU A 92 3.46 4.26 2.28
CA LEU A 92 2.41 5.17 1.80
C LEU A 92 1.26 4.45 1.09
N ILE A 93 1.55 3.36 0.36
CA ILE A 93 0.51 2.58 -0.33
C ILE A 93 -0.34 1.79 0.68
N VAL A 94 0.28 1.24 1.73
CA VAL A 94 -0.44 0.52 2.79
C VAL A 94 -1.27 1.48 3.65
N VAL A 95 -0.77 2.68 3.95
CA VAL A 95 -1.51 3.70 4.71
C VAL A 95 -2.71 4.27 3.94
N ALA A 96 -2.66 4.30 2.60
CA ALA A 96 -3.81 4.72 1.78
C ALA A 96 -5.00 3.75 1.88
N ILE A 97 -4.77 2.46 2.10
CA ILE A 97 -5.82 1.44 2.32
C ILE A 97 -6.46 1.63 3.71
N ILE A 98 -5.70 2.12 4.70
CA ILE A 98 -6.11 2.22 6.11
C ILE A 98 -7.05 3.41 6.40
N LYS A 99 -7.14 4.43 5.51
CA LYS A 99 -7.87 5.68 5.80
C LYS A 99 -9.11 5.99 4.98
N TYR A 100 -9.51 5.13 4.05
CA TYR A 100 -10.89 5.19 3.55
C TYR A 100 -11.78 4.48 4.57
N PRO A 101 -12.69 5.19 5.29
CA PRO A 101 -13.85 4.52 5.80
C PRO A 101 -14.53 3.98 4.54
N ALA A 102 -14.54 2.67 4.38
CA ALA A 102 -15.50 2.04 3.48
C ALA A 102 -16.86 2.45 4.03
N GLY A 103 -17.37 3.59 3.56
CA GLY A 103 -18.80 3.79 3.48
C GLY A 103 -19.32 2.53 2.85
N VAL A 104 -20.23 1.88 3.57
CA VAL A 104 -21.00 0.72 3.13
C VAL A 104 -21.81 1.18 1.91
N ASN A 105 -21.13 1.30 0.77
CA ASN A 105 -21.72 1.42 -0.54
C ASN A 105 -21.50 0.06 -1.16
N ASP A 106 -22.44 -0.83 -0.84
CA ASP A 106 -23.14 -1.64 -1.84
C ASP A 106 -22.39 -1.83 -3.16
N LEU A 107 -21.30 -2.60 -3.11
CA LEU A 107 -20.72 -3.27 -4.27
C LEU A 107 -21.03 -4.76 -4.13
N ASP A 108 -22.31 -5.07 -3.95
CA ASP A 108 -22.91 -6.36 -4.35
C ASP A 108 -23.02 -6.44 -5.90
N HIS A 109 -21.95 -6.08 -6.58
CA HIS A 109 -21.64 -6.64 -7.89
C HIS A 109 -20.52 -7.64 -7.72
N VAL A 110 -20.92 -8.76 -7.11
CA VAL A 110 -20.42 -10.07 -7.52
C VAL A 110 -20.77 -10.22 -9.00
N GLU A 111 -19.95 -9.65 -9.89
CA GLU A 111 -19.87 -10.13 -11.25
C GLU A 111 -19.26 -11.52 -11.17
N ARG A 112 -20.13 -12.50 -10.89
CA ARG A 112 -19.78 -13.90 -10.69
C ARG A 112 -19.47 -14.52 -12.05
N ILE A 113 -18.29 -14.20 -12.58
CA ILE A 113 -17.75 -14.93 -13.72
C ILE A 113 -17.37 -16.33 -13.24
N LYS A 114 -17.80 -17.34 -13.99
CA LYS A 114 -17.75 -18.75 -13.65
C LYS A 114 -16.30 -19.19 -13.31
N GLY A 115 -16.11 -19.69 -12.08
CA GLY A 115 -14.89 -20.36 -11.62
C GLY A 115 -14.09 -19.53 -10.61
N LYS A 116 -14.16 -19.86 -9.30
CA LYS A 116 -13.24 -19.32 -8.28
C LYS A 116 -11.84 -19.91 -8.53
N THR A 117 -11.04 -19.23 -9.34
CA THR A 117 -9.64 -19.58 -9.66
C THR A 117 -8.70 -19.28 -8.50
N GLU A 118 -9.01 -18.24 -7.70
CA GLU A 118 -8.30 -17.93 -6.47
C GLU A 118 -9.21 -17.88 -5.24
N SER A 119 -8.69 -18.32 -4.10
CA SER A 119 -9.41 -18.19 -2.82
C SER A 119 -8.45 -18.16 -1.65
N LEU A 120 -8.74 -17.30 -0.67
CA LEU A 120 -8.17 -17.35 0.67
C LEU A 120 -9.17 -18.04 1.61
N SER A 121 -8.70 -18.93 2.48
CA SER A 121 -9.51 -19.57 3.51
C SER A 121 -8.85 -19.41 4.87
N ILE A 122 -9.68 -19.09 5.87
CA ILE A 122 -9.26 -18.88 7.25
C ILE A 122 -9.84 -20.00 8.11
N TYR A 123 -9.03 -20.55 9.00
CA TYR A 123 -9.41 -21.63 9.88
C TYR A 123 -9.06 -21.28 11.33
N LYS A 124 -9.98 -21.49 12.26
CA LYS A 124 -9.70 -21.43 13.69
C LYS A 124 -9.31 -22.81 14.20
N LYS A 125 -8.19 -22.88 14.93
CA LYS A 125 -7.79 -24.09 15.65
C LYS A 125 -8.76 -24.35 16.80
N LEU A 126 -9.21 -25.58 16.88
CA LEU A 126 -10.00 -26.14 17.97
C LEU A 126 -9.18 -27.23 18.67
N PRO A 127 -9.59 -27.69 19.86
CA PRO A 127 -8.91 -28.79 20.54
C PRO A 127 -8.72 -30.04 19.65
N ASP A 128 -9.73 -30.36 18.85
CA ASP A 128 -9.77 -31.57 18.02
C ASP A 128 -9.65 -31.29 16.50
N GLY A 129 -9.01 -30.17 16.11
CA GLY A 129 -8.72 -29.90 14.70
C GLY A 129 -8.87 -28.44 14.30
N TYR A 130 -9.45 -28.20 13.12
CA TYR A 130 -9.62 -26.87 12.55
C TYR A 130 -11.05 -26.68 12.06
N LYS A 131 -11.62 -25.52 12.36
CA LYS A 131 -12.92 -25.10 11.83
C LYS A 131 -12.70 -23.95 10.87
N ARG A 132 -13.16 -24.10 9.62
CA ARG A 132 -13.17 -23.02 8.64
C ARG A 132 -14.08 -21.89 9.13
N LEU A 133 -13.58 -20.67 9.09
CA LEU A 133 -14.33 -19.46 9.41
C LEU A 133 -15.02 -18.94 8.15
N GLU A 134 -16.24 -18.47 8.33
CA GLU A 134 -16.96 -17.67 7.33
C GLU A 134 -16.71 -16.19 7.60
N ASP A 135 -16.97 -15.34 6.60
CA ASP A 135 -16.84 -13.89 6.76
C ASP A 135 -17.67 -13.42 7.97
N GLN A 136 -17.10 -12.51 8.77
CA GLN A 136 -17.70 -11.96 10.00
C GLN A 136 -17.89 -12.99 11.13
N SER A 137 -17.24 -14.16 11.06
CA SER A 137 -17.21 -15.10 12.18
C SER A 137 -16.64 -14.45 13.44
N VAL A 138 -17.31 -14.66 14.57
CA VAL A 138 -16.84 -14.19 15.87
C VAL A 138 -15.68 -15.05 16.35
N VAL A 139 -14.60 -14.38 16.71
CA VAL A 139 -13.37 -14.95 17.27
C VAL A 139 -12.99 -14.18 18.53
N SER A 140 -12.14 -14.77 19.35
CA SER A 140 -11.69 -14.23 20.62
C SER A 140 -10.17 -14.07 20.62
N GLN A 141 -9.68 -13.15 21.45
CA GLN A 141 -8.25 -13.08 21.78
C GLN A 141 -7.71 -14.46 22.19
N GLY A 142 -6.52 -14.79 21.69
CA GLY A 142 -5.84 -16.07 21.94
C GLY A 142 -6.31 -17.21 21.04
N ASP A 143 -7.30 -16.99 20.17
CA ASP A 143 -7.63 -17.94 19.12
C ASP A 143 -6.45 -18.07 18.14
N ILE A 144 -6.13 -19.30 17.77
CA ILE A 144 -5.09 -19.59 16.78
C ILE A 144 -5.74 -19.74 15.41
N ILE A 145 -5.31 -18.93 14.48
CA ILE A 145 -5.80 -18.84 13.10
C ILE A 145 -4.78 -19.45 12.16
N GLN A 146 -5.25 -20.37 11.33
CA GLN A 146 -4.49 -20.99 10.27
C GLN A 146 -5.01 -20.47 8.93
N ILE A 147 -4.09 -20.07 8.06
CA ILE A 147 -4.41 -19.47 6.76
C ILE A 147 -4.02 -20.45 5.65
N SER A 148 -4.87 -20.53 4.62
CA SER A 148 -4.55 -21.20 3.37
C SER A 148 -4.97 -20.37 2.17
N TYR A 149 -4.32 -20.61 1.04
CA TYR A 149 -4.71 -20.04 -0.24
C TYR A 149 -4.81 -21.12 -1.31
N ARG A 150 -5.54 -20.83 -2.38
CA ARG A 150 -5.54 -21.62 -3.61
C ARG A 150 -5.46 -20.67 -4.78
N VAL A 151 -4.57 -20.96 -5.74
CA VAL A 151 -4.45 -20.23 -7.01
C VAL A 151 -4.27 -21.19 -8.17
N THR A 152 -4.86 -20.84 -9.31
CA THR A 152 -4.67 -21.58 -10.57
C THR A 152 -3.71 -20.85 -11.52
N GLU A 153 -3.78 -19.52 -11.63
CA GLU A 153 -3.03 -18.77 -12.65
C GLU A 153 -2.00 -17.75 -12.10
N LYS A 154 -2.23 -17.18 -10.91
CA LYS A 154 -1.32 -16.18 -10.33
C LYS A 154 0.01 -16.80 -9.90
N LEU A 155 1.11 -16.29 -10.48
CA LEU A 155 2.47 -16.74 -10.16
C LEU A 155 3.02 -16.15 -8.86
N TYR A 156 2.66 -14.90 -8.53
CA TYR A 156 3.20 -14.19 -7.36
C TYR A 156 2.08 -13.55 -6.54
N GLY A 157 2.27 -13.45 -5.24
CA GLY A 157 1.32 -12.80 -4.34
C GLY A 157 1.83 -12.61 -2.93
N THR A 158 1.05 -11.87 -2.14
CA THR A 158 1.33 -11.55 -0.75
C THR A 158 0.04 -11.74 0.04
N ILE A 159 0.13 -12.28 1.24
CA ILE A 159 -1.00 -12.41 2.15
C ILE A 159 -0.70 -11.58 3.38
N LEU A 160 -1.62 -10.68 3.71
CA LEU A 160 -1.52 -9.80 4.86
C LEU A 160 -2.88 -9.67 5.55
N SER A 161 -2.87 -9.30 6.83
CA SER A 161 -4.06 -8.92 7.56
C SER A 161 -3.95 -7.50 8.12
N VAL A 162 -5.11 -6.88 8.33
CA VAL A 162 -5.26 -5.59 9.02
C VAL A 162 -6.23 -5.79 10.16
N ASP A 163 -5.76 -5.59 11.39
CA ASP A 163 -6.60 -5.66 12.60
C ASP A 163 -7.47 -4.40 12.77
N GLY A 164 -8.36 -4.37 13.77
CA GLY A 164 -9.20 -3.19 14.03
C GLY A 164 -8.47 -2.01 14.70
N ASN A 165 -7.22 -2.18 15.12
CA ASN A 165 -6.34 -1.07 15.48
C ASN A 165 -5.62 -0.48 14.24
N GLY A 166 -5.75 -1.11 13.07
CA GLY A 166 -5.07 -0.74 11.84
C GLY A 166 -3.62 -1.25 11.75
N SER A 167 -3.21 -2.16 12.64
CA SER A 167 -1.92 -2.85 12.54
C SER A 167 -1.93 -3.82 11.36
N VAL A 168 -0.81 -3.89 10.64
CA VAL A 168 -0.67 -4.75 9.46
C VAL A 168 0.26 -5.90 9.79
N THR A 169 -0.21 -7.13 9.58
CA THR A 169 0.57 -8.35 9.76
C THR A 169 0.83 -8.99 8.41
N LEU A 170 2.09 -9.25 8.08
CA LEU A 170 2.50 -10.01 6.91
C LEU A 170 2.44 -11.52 7.24
N HIS A 171 1.66 -12.28 6.48
CA HIS A 171 1.55 -13.74 6.63
C HIS A 171 2.31 -14.50 5.55
N PHE A 172 2.37 -13.96 4.34
CA PHE A 172 3.16 -14.52 3.24
C PHE A 172 3.70 -13.40 2.34
N PRO A 173 4.99 -13.42 1.95
CA PRO A 173 6.02 -14.38 2.36
C PRO A 173 6.39 -14.24 3.86
N GLU A 174 7.09 -15.22 4.44
CA GLU A 174 7.40 -15.21 5.90
C GLU A 174 8.19 -13.95 6.29
N ASN A 175 9.02 -13.45 5.37
CA ASN A 175 9.81 -12.25 5.55
C ASN A 175 9.72 -11.36 4.29
N VAL A 176 9.88 -10.05 4.46
CA VAL A 176 9.84 -9.07 3.37
C VAL A 176 10.87 -9.29 2.26
N ASN A 177 11.93 -10.05 2.52
CA ASN A 177 13.00 -10.35 1.56
C ASN A 177 12.86 -11.73 0.89
N GLU A 178 11.81 -12.47 1.19
CA GLU A 178 11.55 -13.80 0.63
C GLU A 178 10.73 -13.74 -0.66
N SER A 179 10.75 -14.85 -1.41
CA SER A 179 10.03 -14.97 -2.66
C SER A 179 8.51 -14.92 -2.45
N THR A 180 7.83 -14.12 -3.25
CA THR A 180 6.36 -14.04 -3.32
C THR A 180 5.76 -15.09 -4.26
N LEU A 181 6.56 -16.03 -4.77
CA LEU A 181 6.13 -17.08 -5.70
C LEU A 181 5.09 -18.00 -5.02
N LEU A 182 3.92 -18.12 -5.64
CA LEU A 182 2.82 -18.95 -5.14
C LEU A 182 2.88 -20.37 -5.70
N ILE A 183 2.34 -21.31 -4.93
CA ILE A 183 2.21 -22.71 -5.34
C ILE A 183 0.82 -22.90 -5.96
N HIS A 184 0.78 -23.45 -7.17
CA HIS A 184 -0.45 -23.63 -7.94
C HIS A 184 -1.13 -24.98 -7.69
N GLY A 185 -2.43 -25.04 -7.99
CA GLY A 185 -3.18 -26.28 -8.18
C GLY A 185 -4.02 -26.69 -6.97
N SER A 186 -3.38 -26.95 -5.82
CA SER A 186 -4.07 -27.35 -4.58
C SER A 186 -4.16 -26.21 -3.56
N GLU A 187 -5.03 -26.39 -2.56
CA GLU A 187 -5.02 -25.54 -1.38
C GLU A 187 -3.69 -25.70 -0.63
N HIS A 188 -3.02 -24.59 -0.38
CA HIS A 188 -1.73 -24.53 0.28
C HIS A 188 -1.87 -23.79 1.61
N PHE A 189 -1.54 -24.47 2.69
CA PHE A 189 -1.51 -23.89 4.04
C PHE A 189 -0.21 -23.14 4.27
N LEU A 190 -0.31 -21.95 4.87
CA LEU A 190 0.89 -21.25 5.34
C LEU A 190 1.55 -22.06 6.46
N LYS A 191 2.87 -21.97 6.57
CA LYS A 191 3.64 -22.75 7.56
C LYS A 191 3.37 -22.29 8.99
N THR A 192 3.06 -21.01 9.17
CA THR A 192 2.80 -20.39 10.46
C THR A 192 1.31 -20.22 10.68
N ALA A 193 0.90 -20.44 11.92
CA ALA A 193 -0.39 -20.02 12.42
C ALA A 193 -0.23 -18.68 13.15
N TYR A 194 -1.30 -17.90 13.17
CA TYR A 194 -1.36 -16.57 13.75
C TYR A 194 -2.24 -16.59 15.00
N GLU A 195 -1.76 -16.12 16.14
CA GLU A 195 -2.56 -15.97 17.35
C GLU A 195 -3.19 -14.59 17.38
N LEU A 196 -4.51 -14.53 17.57
CA LEU A 196 -5.23 -13.26 17.66
C LEU A 196 -4.86 -12.52 18.94
N ASP A 197 -4.54 -11.25 18.79
CA ASP A 197 -4.36 -10.34 19.90
C ASP A 197 -5.71 -9.75 20.36
N ASN A 198 -5.66 -8.81 21.30
CA ASN A 198 -6.86 -8.09 21.76
C ASN A 198 -7.11 -6.84 20.91
N ALA A 199 -7.28 -7.01 19.61
CA ALA A 199 -7.71 -5.92 18.73
C ALA A 199 -9.24 -5.73 18.79
N PRO A 200 -9.74 -4.49 18.82
CA PRO A 200 -11.16 -4.20 18.69
C PRO A 200 -11.65 -4.53 17.26
N GLU A 201 -12.97 -4.54 17.06
CA GLU A 201 -13.60 -4.65 15.72
C GLU A 201 -13.22 -5.92 14.93
N TYR A 202 -12.83 -5.76 13.66
CA TYR A 202 -12.64 -6.85 12.70
C TYR A 202 -11.19 -6.97 12.27
N GLU A 203 -10.75 -8.20 12.04
CA GLU A 203 -9.55 -8.46 11.26
C GLU A 203 -9.91 -8.77 9.81
N ARG A 204 -9.24 -8.11 8.87
CA ARG A 204 -9.44 -8.26 7.43
C ARG A 204 -8.21 -8.86 6.78
N PHE A 205 -8.38 -9.96 6.06
CA PHE A 205 -7.31 -10.64 5.35
C PHE A 205 -7.37 -10.32 3.85
N PHE A 206 -6.20 -10.13 3.23
CA PHE A 206 -6.04 -9.74 1.83
C PHE A 206 -5.15 -10.73 1.08
N PHE A 207 -5.50 -11.00 -0.18
CA PHE A 207 -4.81 -11.92 -1.09
C PHE A 207 -4.94 -11.52 -2.56
#